data_AF-A0AA36CNL1-F1
#
_entry.id   AF-A0AA36CNL1-F1
#
_cell.length_a   1.000
_cell.length_b   1.000
_cell.length_c   1.000
_cell.angle_alpha   90.00
_cell.angle_beta   90.00
_cell.angle_gamma   90.00
#
_symmetry.space_group_name_H-M   'P 1'
#
loop_
_entity.id
_entity.type
_entity.pdbx_description
1 polymer ?
#
loop_
_entity_poly.entity_id
_entity_poly.type
_entity_poly.pdbx_seq_one_letter_code
_entity_poly.pdbx_strand_id
1 'polypeptide(L)'
;MADVEVEAPLNFDALQGLTTDAYNQPTKDTKIFKDECMYCFNTPYFEGGLYVCLKTYCAFCPCHIADYAARTRSTAFVQVLSKKVPLEQHNEPEQKISRLAVGVEGGFGEK
;
A
#
# COMPACT_ATOMS: atom_id res chain seq x y z
N MET A 1 18.78 -12.44 9.99
CA MET A 1 17.46 -12.45 9.34
C MET A 1 17.70 -11.91 7.96
N ALA A 2 17.68 -12.79 6.96
CA ALA A 2 18.22 -12.48 5.64
C ALA A 2 17.35 -11.43 4.92
N ASP A 3 18.01 -10.38 4.45
CA ASP A 3 17.50 -9.46 3.45
C ASP A 3 17.19 -10.27 2.19
N VAL A 4 15.90 -10.50 1.91
CA VAL A 4 15.47 -11.05 0.63
C VAL A 4 15.46 -9.87 -0.34
N GLU A 5 16.56 -9.70 -1.06
CA GLU A 5 16.63 -8.84 -2.24
C GLU A 5 15.76 -9.44 -3.34
N VAL A 6 14.49 -9.01 -3.39
CA VAL A 6 13.60 -9.27 -4.55
C VAL A 6 13.74 -8.11 -5.52
N GLU A 7 14.86 -8.04 -6.22
CA GLU A 7 14.96 -7.23 -7.44
C GLU A 7 15.32 -8.14 -8.59
N ALA A 8 14.35 -8.94 -9.03
CA ALA A 8 14.40 -9.46 -10.39
C ALA A 8 14.33 -8.24 -11.34
N PRO A 9 15.32 -8.03 -12.22
CA PRO A 9 15.29 -6.90 -13.14
C PRO A 9 14.00 -6.96 -13.97
N LEU A 10 13.30 -5.82 -14.08
CA LEU A 10 12.12 -5.70 -14.93
C LEU A 10 12.54 -6.04 -16.37
N ASN A 11 12.13 -7.22 -16.84
CA ASN A 11 12.34 -7.61 -18.22
C ASN A 11 11.34 -6.85 -19.11
N PHE A 12 11.80 -5.77 -19.73
CA PHE A 12 11.00 -4.96 -20.64
C PHE A 12 10.54 -5.74 -21.88
N ASP A 13 11.22 -6.83 -22.27
CA ASP A 13 10.77 -7.66 -23.41
C ASP A 13 9.44 -8.33 -23.11
N ALA A 14 9.16 -8.67 -21.84
CA ALA A 14 7.86 -9.21 -21.43
C ALA A 14 6.72 -8.19 -21.59
N LEU A 15 7.03 -6.89 -21.63
CA LEU A 15 6.05 -5.82 -21.85
C LEU A 15 5.75 -5.60 -23.33
N GLN A 16 6.58 -6.09 -24.26
CA GLN A 16 6.35 -5.94 -25.71
C GLN A 16 5.06 -6.63 -26.18
N GLY A 17 4.59 -7.65 -25.44
CA GLY A 17 3.33 -8.34 -25.71
C GLY A 17 2.09 -7.65 -25.13
N LEU A 18 2.24 -6.57 -24.35
CA LEU A 18 1.10 -5.82 -23.83
C LEU A 18 0.51 -4.95 -24.93
N THR A 19 -0.71 -5.28 -25.34
CA THR A 19 -1.50 -4.47 -26.26
C THR A 19 -2.08 -3.26 -25.54
N THR A 20 -2.47 -2.21 -26.27
CA THR A 20 -3.07 -1.00 -25.68
C THR A 20 -4.38 -1.28 -24.96
N ASP A 21 -5.09 -2.33 -25.35
CA ASP A 21 -6.29 -2.85 -24.69
C ASP A 21 -5.99 -3.60 -23.38
N ALA A 22 -4.72 -3.81 -23.02
CA ALA A 22 -4.32 -4.44 -21.76
C ALA A 22 -4.46 -3.52 -20.54
N TYR A 23 -4.52 -2.20 -20.73
CA TYR A 23 -4.65 -1.21 -19.66
C TYR A 23 -5.54 -0.03 -20.06
N ASN A 24 -6.01 0.72 -19.06
CA ASN A 24 -6.66 2.01 -19.26
C ASN A 24 -5.80 3.11 -18.62
N GLN A 25 -5.70 4.27 -19.26
CA GLN A 25 -5.02 5.42 -18.66
C GLN A 25 -5.93 6.07 -17.60
N PRO A 26 -5.51 6.13 -16.32
CA PRO A 26 -6.33 6.73 -15.28
C PRO A 26 -6.39 8.25 -15.43
N THR A 27 -7.53 8.81 -15.06
CA THR A 27 -7.75 10.26 -14.93
C THR A 27 -7.70 10.68 -13.47
N LYS A 28 -7.81 11.98 -13.18
CA LYS A 28 -7.85 12.50 -11.80
C LYS A 28 -9.03 11.96 -10.98
N ASP A 29 -10.14 11.63 -11.64
CA ASP A 29 -11.37 11.14 -10.98
C ASP A 29 -11.44 9.61 -10.93
N THR A 30 -10.46 8.92 -11.51
CA THR A 30 -10.42 7.45 -11.55
C THR A 30 -10.12 6.90 -10.17
N LYS A 31 -11.06 6.12 -9.63
CA LYS A 31 -10.89 5.42 -8.35
C LYS A 31 -9.95 4.23 -8.54
N ILE A 32 -8.95 4.13 -7.66
CA ILE A 32 -7.98 3.03 -7.63
C ILE A 32 -8.12 2.33 -6.27
N PHE A 33 -8.59 1.08 -6.28
CA PHE A 33 -8.87 0.31 -5.07
C PHE A 33 -7.65 -0.49 -4.65
N LYS A 34 -6.60 0.18 -4.15
CA LYS A 34 -5.28 -0.42 -3.86
C LYS A 34 -5.02 -0.75 -2.39
N ASP A 35 -5.98 -0.48 -1.50
CA ASP A 35 -5.78 -0.57 -0.06
C ASP A 35 -6.08 -1.97 0.50
N GLU A 36 -6.96 -2.72 -0.16
CA GLU A 36 -7.36 -4.08 0.23
C GLU A 36 -7.78 -4.92 -0.97
N CYS A 37 -7.73 -6.24 -0.82
CA CYS A 37 -8.18 -7.18 -1.84
C CYS A 37 -9.72 -7.14 -2.00
N MET A 38 -10.20 -7.20 -3.24
CA MET A 38 -11.64 -7.16 -3.52
C MET A 38 -12.43 -8.37 -2.96
N TYR A 39 -11.76 -9.48 -2.67
CA TYR A 39 -12.38 -10.72 -2.19
C TYR A 39 -12.06 -11.05 -0.72
N CYS A 40 -11.11 -10.35 -0.11
CA CYS A 40 -10.75 -10.52 1.31
C CYS A 40 -10.03 -9.29 1.86
N PHE A 41 -9.88 -9.20 3.17
CA PHE A 41 -9.25 -8.03 3.82
C PHE A 41 -7.71 -8.04 3.81
N ASN A 42 -7.08 -8.77 2.87
CA ASN A 42 -5.63 -8.70 2.71
C ASN A 42 -5.23 -7.32 2.18
N THR A 43 -4.17 -6.75 2.74
CA THR A 43 -3.67 -5.40 2.45
C THR A 43 -2.32 -5.48 1.74
N PRO A 44 -1.73 -4.36 1.27
CA PRO A 44 -0.36 -4.35 0.72
C PRO A 44 0.73 -4.85 1.67
N TYR A 45 0.44 -5.00 2.97
CA TYR A 45 1.36 -5.56 3.97
C TYR A 45 1.31 -7.10 4.04
N PHE A 46 0.34 -7.74 3.37
CA PHE A 46 0.26 -9.19 3.28
C PHE A 46 1.42 -9.75 2.45
N GLU A 47 1.80 -11.01 2.69
CA GLU A 47 2.84 -11.68 1.92
C GLU A 47 2.50 -11.67 0.41
N GLY A 48 3.42 -11.17 -0.41
CA GLY A 48 3.20 -10.98 -1.85
C GLY A 48 2.39 -9.73 -2.23
N GLY A 49 1.91 -8.94 -1.27
CA GLY A 49 1.24 -7.67 -1.49
C GLY A 49 -0.12 -7.79 -2.21
N LEU A 50 -0.45 -6.78 -3.01
CA LEU A 50 -1.67 -6.74 -3.82
C LEU A 50 -1.33 -6.52 -5.30
N TYR A 51 -2.11 -7.13 -6.19
CA TYR A 51 -2.02 -6.95 -7.64
C TYR A 51 -3.20 -6.11 -8.13
N VAL A 52 -2.92 -4.90 -8.60
CA VAL A 52 -3.92 -3.96 -9.13
C VAL A 52 -4.07 -4.18 -10.62
N CYS A 53 -5.28 -4.49 -11.08
CA CYS A 53 -5.56 -4.65 -12.51
C CYS A 53 -5.50 -3.30 -13.21
N LEU A 54 -4.71 -3.18 -14.29
CA LEU A 54 -4.58 -1.92 -15.03
C LEU A 54 -5.80 -1.58 -15.92
N LYS A 55 -6.77 -2.49 -16.07
CA LYS A 55 -8.04 -2.21 -16.77
C LYS A 55 -9.12 -1.69 -15.82
N THR A 56 -9.27 -2.32 -14.65
CA THR A 56 -10.40 -2.08 -13.73
C THR A 56 -10.02 -1.35 -12.44
N TYR A 57 -8.72 -1.27 -12.14
CA TYR A 57 -8.16 -0.68 -10.93
C TYR A 57 -8.59 -1.34 -9.61
N CYS A 58 -9.08 -2.58 -9.69
CA CYS A 58 -9.34 -3.44 -8.53
C CYS A 58 -8.05 -4.16 -8.09
N ALA A 59 -7.84 -4.30 -6.77
CA ALA A 59 -6.73 -5.05 -6.22
C ALA A 59 -7.10 -6.47 -5.78
N PHE A 60 -6.17 -7.39 -5.96
CA PHE A 60 -6.31 -8.80 -5.59
C PHE A 60 -5.05 -9.30 -4.87
N CYS A 61 -5.21 -10.09 -3.80
CA CYS A 61 -4.09 -10.75 -3.16
C CYS A 61 -3.58 -11.94 -4.00
N PRO A 62 -2.41 -12.52 -3.67
CA PRO A 62 -1.83 -13.63 -4.45
C PRO A 62 -2.75 -14.85 -4.57
N CYS A 63 -3.62 -15.08 -3.59
CA CYS A 63 -4.57 -16.20 -3.60
C CYS A 63 -5.72 -16.02 -4.61
N HIS A 64 -6.06 -14.78 -4.98
CA HIS A 64 -7.25 -14.46 -5.77
C HIS A 64 -6.95 -13.93 -7.17
N ILE A 65 -5.72 -13.49 -7.43
CA ILE A 65 -5.33 -12.86 -8.70
C ILE A 65 -5.45 -13.83 -9.89
N ALA A 66 -5.06 -15.09 -9.72
CA ALA A 66 -5.08 -16.08 -10.79
C ALA A 66 -6.52 -16.34 -11.29
N ASP A 67 -7.45 -16.54 -10.37
CA ASP A 67 -8.86 -16.77 -10.67
C ASP A 67 -9.50 -15.55 -11.34
N TYR A 68 -9.18 -14.34 -10.86
CA TYR A 68 -9.65 -13.11 -11.48
C TYR A 68 -9.12 -12.96 -12.90
N ALA A 69 -7.80 -13.11 -13.10
CA ALA A 69 -7.16 -12.99 -14.40
C ALA A 69 -7.71 -14.00 -15.42
N ALA A 70 -7.94 -15.25 -15.00
CA ALA A 70 -8.55 -16.28 -15.85
C ALA A 70 -9.98 -15.91 -16.28
N ARG A 71 -10.79 -15.38 -15.36
CA ARG A 71 -12.19 -15.00 -15.63
C ARG A 71 -12.32 -13.76 -16.51
N THR A 72 -11.47 -12.75 -16.30
CA THR A 72 -11.56 -11.46 -17.03
C THR A 72 -10.65 -11.36 -18.24
N ARG A 73 -9.74 -12.33 -18.43
CA ARG A 73 -8.65 -12.28 -19.41
C ARG A 73 -7.78 -11.03 -19.26
N SER A 74 -7.62 -10.55 -18.03
CA SER A 74 -6.72 -9.46 -17.71
C SER A 74 -5.29 -9.98 -17.64
N THR A 75 -4.36 -9.31 -18.31
CA THR A 75 -2.95 -9.72 -18.42
C THR A 75 -1.98 -8.73 -17.79
N ALA A 76 -2.43 -7.50 -17.51
CA ALA A 76 -1.60 -6.43 -16.99
C ALA A 76 -2.01 -6.04 -15.56
N PHE A 77 -1.06 -6.17 -14.64
CA PHE A 77 -1.23 -5.86 -13.22
C PHE A 77 0.00 -5.17 -12.66
N VAL A 78 -0.20 -4.32 -11.66
CA VAL A 78 0.88 -3.72 -10.87
C VAL A 78 0.86 -4.31 -9.48
N GLN A 79 2.00 -4.83 -9.03
CA GLN A 79 2.16 -5.28 -7.67
C GLN A 79 2.44 -4.10 -6.74
N VAL A 80 1.65 -3.99 -5.68
CA VAL A 80 1.79 -3.01 -4.61
C VAL A 80 2.14 -3.75 -3.34
N LEU A 81 3.37 -3.55 -2.85
CA LEU A 81 3.87 -4.12 -1.62
C LEU A 81 4.22 -2.99 -0.65
N SER A 82 3.83 -3.12 0.61
CA SER A 82 4.16 -2.16 1.65
C SER A 82 4.91 -2.85 2.79
N LYS A 83 5.97 -2.21 3.27
CA LYS A 83 6.74 -2.65 4.43
C LYS A 83 6.68 -1.59 5.51
N LYS A 84 6.56 -2.01 6.78
CA LYS A 84 6.70 -1.09 7.91
C LYS A 84 8.18 -0.78 8.07
N VAL A 85 8.55 0.48 7.91
CA VAL A 85 9.91 0.97 8.17
C VAL A 85 9.89 1.61 9.56
N PRO A 86 10.76 1.18 10.49
CA PRO A 86 10.93 1.88 11.75
C PRO A 86 11.29 3.34 11.47
N LEU A 87 10.55 4.27 12.06
CA LEU A 87 10.99 5.66 12.06
C LEU A 87 12.21 5.76 12.95
N GLU A 88 13.27 6.43 12.47
CA GLU A 88 14.35 6.81 13.38
C GLU A 88 13.74 7.63 14.52
N GLN A 89 14.09 7.28 15.75
CA GLN A 89 13.69 8.03 16.92
C GLN A 89 14.34 9.41 16.81
N HIS A 90 13.64 10.36 16.20
CA HIS A 90 13.90 11.76 16.51
C HIS A 90 13.74 11.85 18.02
N ASN A 91 14.78 12.34 18.71
CA ASN A 91 14.73 12.71 20.10
C ASN A 91 13.63 13.79 20.26
N GLU A 92 12.37 13.36 20.37
CA GLU A 92 11.33 14.19 20.94
C GLU A 92 11.86 14.62 22.30
N PRO A 93 11.91 15.93 22.60
CA PRO A 93 12.33 16.36 23.92
C PRO A 93 11.44 15.66 24.94
N GLU A 94 12.04 14.90 25.86
CA GLU A 94 11.38 14.06 26.88
C GLU A 94 10.38 14.82 27.78
N GLN A 95 10.26 16.12 27.63
CA GLN A 95 9.32 16.95 28.38
C GLN A 95 7.93 16.96 27.73
N LYS A 96 7.26 15.82 27.82
CA LYS A 96 5.80 15.77 27.77
C LYS A 96 5.28 16.42 29.06
N ILE A 97 5.08 17.75 29.06
CA ILE A 97 4.49 18.44 30.22
C ILE A 97 3.03 18.01 30.33
N SER A 98 2.75 17.00 31.15
CA SER A 98 1.42 16.42 31.37
C SER A 98 0.64 17.14 32.48
N ARG A 99 0.62 18.47 32.49
CA ARG A 99 -0.14 19.23 33.49
C ARG A 99 -1.35 19.88 32.85
N LEU A 100 -2.51 19.28 33.09
CA LEU A 100 -3.82 19.82 32.72
C LEU A 100 -4.50 20.37 33.98
N ALA A 101 -4.54 21.69 34.14
CA ALA A 101 -5.23 22.34 35.26
C ALA A 101 -6.69 22.61 34.89
N VAL A 102 -7.54 21.57 34.92
CA VAL A 102 -8.99 21.74 34.74
C VAL A 102 -9.63 21.89 36.11
N GLY A 103 -10.10 23.11 36.42
CA GLY A 103 -11.02 23.36 37.54
C GLY A 103 -10.43 23.89 38.85
N VAL A 104 -9.20 24.42 38.87
CA VAL A 104 -8.62 25.06 40.06
C VAL A 104 -8.11 26.47 39.78
N GLU A 105 -8.54 27.46 40.57
CA GLU A 105 -7.97 28.82 40.54
C GLU A 105 -6.51 28.77 41.04
N GLY A 106 -5.56 29.22 40.20
CA GLY A 106 -4.11 29.19 40.47
C GLY A 106 -3.32 28.06 39.78
N GLY A 107 -3.85 27.48 38.71
CA GLY A 107 -3.40 26.23 38.05
C GLY A 107 -1.92 26.06 37.68
N PHE A 108 -1.09 27.10 37.72
CA PHE A 108 0.37 26.98 37.66
C PHE A 108 1.01 28.00 38.59
N GLY A 109 1.52 27.56 39.75
CA GLY A 109 2.31 28.44 40.61
C GLY A 109 3.59 28.87 39.89
N GLU A 110 3.79 30.19 39.78
CA GLU A 110 4.98 30.80 39.19
C GLU A 110 6.23 30.40 39.96
N LYS A 111 7.23 29.84 39.27
CA LYS A 111 8.65 29.95 39.63
C LYS A 111 9.50 29.99 38.37
#